data_AF-A0A1Z4EMG3-F1
#
_entry.id   AF-A0A1Z4EMG3-F1
#
_cell.length_a   1.000
_cell.length_b   1.000
_cell.length_c   1.000
_cell.angle_alpha   90.00
_cell.angle_beta   90.00
_cell.angle_gamma   90.00
#
_symmetry.space_group_name_H-M   'P 1'
#
loop_
_entity.id
_entity.type
_entity.pdbx_description
1 polymer ?
#
loop_
_entity_poly.entity_id
_entity_poly.type
_entity_poly.pdbx_seq_one_letter_code
_entity_poly.pdbx_strand_id
1 'polypeptide(L)'
;MRPVATAVATAALLASMVACGPKAPDYTSVWTTSSSPTTTTDKPVPLSQYLDSIGVTGKQVAPGDLPDLTVSIPTPPGWAPFTDPHVAPQTVILAKDKKYPTARLVVFALNGDFDPAQVIKRGNDDAQLFGNFKQLDASLAPYNGFPSSMIQGSYDSDEGTRLHSWNRIVLPTGSPPGKQRYFVQLTITSLASQAAAQASDVDMIIRGFVVAAK
;
A
#
# COMPACT_ATOMS: atom_id res chain seq x y z
N MET A 1 -78.47 11.56 14.44
CA MET A 1 -78.75 11.32 13.00
C MET A 1 -77.52 10.67 12.36
N ARG A 2 -77.69 9.93 11.26
CA ARG A 2 -76.65 9.47 10.29
C ARG A 2 -76.66 10.41 9.05
N PRO A 3 -75.81 10.28 7.98
CA PRO A 3 -74.65 9.40 7.71
C PRO A 3 -73.33 10.12 8.11
N VAL A 4 -72.13 10.08 7.50
CA VAL A 4 -71.45 9.55 6.27
C VAL A 4 -70.02 9.16 6.73
N ALA A 5 -69.35 8.02 6.44
CA ALA A 5 -69.18 7.07 5.32
C ALA A 5 -67.85 7.24 4.53
N THR A 6 -66.90 6.32 4.83
CA THR A 6 -65.81 5.75 3.98
C THR A 6 -64.96 6.62 3.04
N ALA A 7 -63.64 6.51 3.24
CA ALA A 7 -62.65 6.40 2.15
C ALA A 7 -61.62 5.30 2.51
N VAL A 8 -61.13 4.56 1.53
CA VAL A 8 -60.12 3.49 1.69
C VAL A 8 -58.91 3.81 0.83
N ALA A 9 -57.70 3.70 1.39
CA ALA A 9 -56.45 3.81 0.64
C ALA A 9 -55.41 2.81 1.17
N THR A 10 -55.06 1.82 0.33
CA THR A 10 -53.96 0.87 0.58
C THR A 10 -52.64 1.45 0.09
N ALA A 11 -51.57 1.33 0.89
CA ALA A 11 -50.19 1.58 0.47
C ALA A 11 -49.29 0.39 0.85
N ALA A 12 -48.25 0.14 0.07
CA ALA A 12 -47.51 -1.13 0.08
C ALA A 12 -46.44 -1.24 1.19
N LEU A 13 -46.07 -2.47 1.53
CA LEU A 13 -44.85 -2.76 2.28
C LEU A 13 -43.62 -2.48 1.41
N LEU A 14 -42.58 -1.89 2.00
CA LEU A 14 -41.19 -2.07 1.58
C LEU A 14 -40.34 -2.34 2.82
N ALA A 15 -39.80 -3.55 2.93
CA ALA A 15 -38.86 -3.92 4.00
C ALA A 15 -37.43 -3.57 3.57
N SER A 16 -36.86 -2.52 4.14
CA SER A 16 -35.45 -2.16 3.96
C SER A 16 -34.57 -3.04 4.84
N MET A 17 -34.00 -4.09 4.26
CA MET A 17 -32.95 -4.89 4.91
C MET A 17 -31.71 -4.02 5.12
N VAL A 18 -31.33 -3.77 6.38
CA VAL A 18 -30.07 -3.08 6.71
C VAL A 18 -28.92 -4.07 6.51
N ALA A 19 -28.38 -4.08 5.29
CA ALA A 19 -27.20 -4.88 4.96
C ALA A 19 -25.98 -4.36 5.73
N CYS A 20 -25.30 -5.23 6.47
CA CYS A 20 -23.97 -4.96 7.01
C CYS A 20 -22.92 -4.96 5.88
N GLY A 21 -22.91 -3.91 5.07
CA GLY A 21 -21.75 -3.58 4.26
C GLY A 21 -20.56 -3.17 5.16
N PRO A 22 -19.31 -3.33 4.72
CA PRO A 22 -18.15 -2.88 5.47
C PRO A 22 -18.24 -1.36 5.68
N LYS A 23 -18.33 -0.91 6.93
CA LYS A 23 -18.41 0.52 7.27
C LYS A 23 -17.17 1.25 6.72
N ALA A 24 -17.40 2.30 5.94
CA ALA A 24 -16.33 3.19 5.50
C ALA A 24 -15.61 3.77 6.74
N PRO A 25 -14.26 3.83 6.72
CA PRO A 25 -13.46 4.28 7.87
C PRO A 25 -13.86 5.70 8.31
N ASP A 26 -13.99 5.87 9.62
CA ASP A 26 -14.55 7.09 10.21
C ASP A 26 -13.43 8.02 10.71
N TYR A 27 -12.92 8.84 9.79
CA TYR A 27 -11.76 9.73 10.01
C TYR A 27 -12.02 10.87 11.01
N THR A 28 -13.20 10.95 11.64
CA THR A 28 -13.49 11.92 12.70
C THR A 28 -12.77 11.62 14.02
N SER A 29 -12.22 10.40 14.17
CA SER A 29 -11.69 9.86 15.44
C SER A 29 -10.27 10.32 15.83
N VAL A 30 -9.58 11.12 15.00
CA VAL A 30 -8.12 11.37 15.12
C VAL A 30 -7.74 12.31 16.29
N TRP A 31 -8.70 12.93 16.97
CA TRP A 31 -8.47 14.03 17.92
C TRP A 31 -8.70 13.72 19.41
N THR A 32 -8.47 12.49 19.88
CA THR A 32 -8.00 12.24 21.28
C THR A 32 -7.46 10.82 21.50
N THR A 33 -6.15 10.64 21.35
CA THR A 33 -5.38 9.58 22.03
C THR A 33 -3.97 10.10 22.34
N SER A 34 -3.73 10.49 23.58
CA SER A 34 -2.37 10.79 24.04
C SER A 34 -1.69 9.50 24.49
N SER A 35 -0.58 9.12 23.87
CA SER A 35 0.21 7.94 24.24
C SER A 35 1.70 8.25 24.23
N SER A 36 2.38 7.85 25.32
CA SER A 36 3.81 8.00 25.56
C SER A 36 4.19 7.27 26.86
N PRO A 37 5.45 6.85 27.06
CA PRO A 37 6.40 6.40 26.04
C PRO A 37 7.18 5.14 26.49
N THR A 38 7.50 4.20 25.59
CA THR A 38 8.59 3.23 25.80
C THR A 38 9.02 2.52 24.53
N THR A 39 10.24 2.82 24.07
CA THR A 39 11.35 1.86 23.93
C THR A 39 12.65 2.63 23.75
N THR A 40 13.79 2.02 24.07
CA THR A 40 15.10 2.54 23.65
C THR A 40 15.23 2.31 22.15
N THR A 41 15.04 3.36 21.35
CA THR A 41 15.04 3.24 19.89
C THR A 41 16.47 3.08 19.37
N ASP A 42 16.92 1.83 19.21
CA ASP A 42 17.97 1.52 18.23
C ASP A 42 17.53 2.10 16.88
N LYS A 43 18.47 2.75 16.19
CA LYS A 43 18.18 3.45 14.93
C LYS A 43 17.56 2.44 13.93
N PRO A 44 16.44 2.79 13.24
CA PRO A 44 15.85 1.91 12.23
C PRO A 44 16.90 1.44 11.21
N VAL A 45 16.91 0.14 10.92
CA VAL A 45 17.89 -0.48 10.02
C VAL A 45 17.21 -0.70 8.68
N PRO A 46 17.73 -0.12 7.57
CA PRO A 46 17.20 -0.34 6.22
C PRO A 46 16.97 -1.83 5.94
N LEU A 47 15.82 -2.19 5.38
CA LEU A 47 15.46 -3.60 5.22
C LEU A 47 16.44 -4.35 4.31
N SER A 48 17.05 -3.66 3.33
CA SER A 48 18.15 -4.19 2.51
C SER A 48 19.35 -4.58 3.37
N GLN A 49 19.83 -3.69 4.24
CA GLN A 49 20.95 -3.97 5.15
C GLN A 49 20.62 -5.11 6.12
N TYR A 50 19.37 -5.21 6.59
CA TYR A 50 18.94 -6.35 7.39
C TYR A 50 18.99 -7.66 6.60
N LEU A 51 18.43 -7.71 5.38
CA LEU A 51 18.48 -8.88 4.50
C LEU A 51 19.92 -9.32 4.21
N ASP A 52 20.80 -8.38 3.83
CA ASP A 52 22.21 -8.64 3.58
C ASP A 52 22.90 -9.22 4.83
N SER A 53 22.62 -8.67 6.02
CA SER A 53 23.19 -9.14 7.30
C SER A 53 22.76 -10.55 7.72
N ILE A 54 21.63 -11.05 7.21
CA ILE A 54 21.20 -12.46 7.40
C ILE A 54 21.56 -13.35 6.20
N GLY A 55 22.35 -12.85 5.24
CA GLY A 55 22.81 -13.59 4.07
C GLY A 55 21.74 -13.76 2.97
N VAL A 56 20.67 -12.96 2.99
CA VAL A 56 19.66 -12.95 1.92
C VAL A 56 20.02 -11.90 0.89
N THR A 57 20.11 -12.32 -0.37
CA THR A 57 20.43 -11.45 -1.51
C THR A 57 19.25 -11.36 -2.47
N GLY A 58 19.13 -10.26 -3.21
CA GLY A 58 18.04 -10.02 -4.17
C GLY A 58 18.52 -9.74 -5.59
N LYS A 59 17.91 -10.38 -6.59
CA LYS A 59 18.03 -9.96 -8.01
C LYS A 59 16.73 -9.29 -8.45
N GLN A 60 16.80 -8.06 -8.94
CA GLN A 60 15.62 -7.37 -9.46
C GLN A 60 15.10 -8.06 -10.75
N VAL A 61 13.78 -8.20 -10.84
CA VAL A 61 13.04 -8.83 -11.95
C VAL A 61 11.82 -7.98 -12.29
N ALA A 62 11.35 -8.01 -13.54
CA ALA A 62 10.18 -7.23 -13.92
C ALA A 62 8.90 -7.91 -13.39
N PRO A 63 7.88 -7.16 -12.92
CA PRO A 63 6.63 -7.73 -12.41
C PRO A 63 5.88 -8.63 -13.41
N GLY A 64 6.03 -8.37 -14.72
CA GLY A 64 5.42 -9.16 -15.79
C GLY A 64 6.15 -10.48 -16.12
N ASP A 65 7.43 -10.60 -15.78
CA ASP A 65 8.29 -11.74 -16.15
C ASP A 65 8.24 -12.89 -15.13
N LEU A 66 7.45 -12.74 -14.06
CA LEU A 66 7.36 -13.71 -12.97
C LEU A 66 6.65 -14.99 -13.45
N PRO A 67 7.25 -16.18 -13.38
CA PRO A 67 6.65 -17.40 -13.90
C PRO A 67 5.53 -17.93 -12.99
N ASP A 68 5.64 -17.71 -11.68
CA ASP A 68 4.90 -18.39 -10.60
C ASP A 68 4.13 -17.42 -9.69
N LEU A 69 4.17 -16.12 -10.00
CA LEU A 69 3.38 -15.04 -9.39
C LEU A 69 2.75 -14.14 -10.47
N THR A 70 1.64 -13.51 -10.10
CA THR A 70 1.08 -12.32 -10.78
C THR A 70 1.31 -11.10 -9.89
N VAL A 71 2.04 -10.10 -10.40
CA VAL A 71 2.29 -8.84 -9.69
C VAL A 71 2.02 -7.66 -10.64
N SER A 72 1.10 -6.76 -10.28
CA SER A 72 0.70 -5.64 -11.15
C SER A 72 0.03 -4.49 -10.39
N ILE A 73 -0.10 -3.34 -11.05
CA ILE A 73 -0.92 -2.19 -10.63
C ILE A 73 -1.74 -1.68 -11.83
N PRO A 74 -2.93 -1.10 -11.63
CA PRO A 74 -3.68 -0.45 -12.70
C PRO A 74 -3.04 0.89 -13.09
N THR A 75 -3.37 1.39 -14.28
CA THR A 75 -3.04 2.76 -14.71
C THR A 75 -4.31 3.62 -14.65
N PRO A 76 -4.43 4.59 -13.72
CA PRO A 76 -5.58 5.49 -13.68
C PRO A 76 -5.61 6.48 -14.85
N PRO A 77 -6.76 7.14 -15.11
CA PRO A 77 -6.87 8.14 -16.18
C PRO A 77 -5.84 9.28 -16.03
N GLY A 78 -5.14 9.62 -17.12
CA GLY A 78 -4.08 10.65 -17.12
C GLY A 78 -2.72 10.20 -16.58
N TRP A 79 -2.60 8.95 -16.12
CA TRP A 79 -1.31 8.34 -15.80
C TRP A 79 -0.71 7.64 -17.03
N ALA A 80 0.61 7.62 -17.11
CA ALA A 80 1.35 6.86 -18.11
C ALA A 80 2.59 6.22 -17.50
N PRO A 81 3.10 5.12 -18.08
CA PRO A 81 4.45 4.65 -17.80
C PRO A 81 5.49 5.74 -18.09
N PHE A 82 6.51 5.86 -17.24
CA PHE A 82 7.66 6.71 -17.49
C PHE A 82 8.96 5.97 -17.17
N THR A 83 10.00 6.25 -17.96
CA THR A 83 11.34 5.68 -17.80
C THR A 83 12.32 6.73 -17.30
N ASP A 84 13.23 6.31 -16.44
CA ASP A 84 14.28 7.12 -15.83
C ASP A 84 15.62 6.37 -16.00
N PRO A 85 16.64 6.95 -16.64
CA PRO A 85 17.92 6.28 -16.85
C PRO A 85 18.70 5.99 -15.56
N HIS A 86 18.31 6.61 -14.43
CA HIS A 86 18.88 6.34 -13.11
C HIS A 86 18.13 5.22 -12.35
N VAL A 87 17.10 4.62 -12.95
CA VAL A 87 16.31 3.54 -12.37
C VAL A 87 16.52 2.23 -13.13
N ALA A 88 16.63 1.13 -12.38
CA ALA A 88 16.73 -0.21 -12.97
C ALA A 88 15.52 -0.51 -13.89
N PRO A 89 15.73 -0.96 -15.14
CA PRO A 89 14.69 -1.06 -16.17
C PRO A 89 13.59 -2.09 -15.88
N GLN A 90 13.79 -2.96 -14.89
CA GLN A 90 12.78 -3.88 -14.36
C GLN A 90 11.71 -3.18 -13.50
N THR A 91 11.92 -1.90 -13.14
CA THR A 91 10.99 -1.12 -12.33
C THR A 91 9.81 -0.64 -13.17
N VAL A 92 8.59 -0.93 -12.74
CA VAL A 92 7.41 -0.25 -13.29
C VAL A 92 7.27 1.09 -12.56
N ILE A 93 7.31 2.19 -13.31
CA ILE A 93 6.94 3.51 -12.79
C ILE A 93 5.78 4.06 -13.61
N LEU A 94 4.69 4.40 -12.93
CA LEU A 94 3.59 5.19 -13.49
C LEU A 94 3.66 6.61 -12.90
N ALA A 95 3.34 7.61 -13.71
CA ALA A 95 3.27 9.01 -13.28
C ALA A 95 2.07 9.71 -13.92
N LYS A 96 1.37 10.54 -13.15
CA LYS A 96 0.39 11.49 -13.69
C LYS A 96 1.12 12.69 -14.28
N ASP A 97 0.81 13.05 -15.52
CA ASP A 97 1.44 14.19 -16.23
C ASP A 97 2.99 14.21 -16.20
N LYS A 98 3.61 13.02 -16.10
CA LYS A 98 5.07 12.81 -15.94
C LYS A 98 5.70 13.48 -14.69
N LYS A 99 4.89 13.76 -13.66
CA LYS A 99 5.32 14.33 -12.37
C LYS A 99 4.62 13.59 -11.22
N TYR A 100 4.59 14.19 -10.02
CA TYR A 100 3.74 13.72 -8.93
C TYR A 100 2.24 13.88 -9.27
N PRO A 101 1.37 12.93 -8.86
CA PRO A 101 1.70 11.68 -8.15
C PRO A 101 2.41 10.64 -9.03
N THR A 102 3.33 9.89 -8.41
CA THR A 102 4.06 8.77 -9.00
C THR A 102 3.79 7.48 -8.24
N ALA A 103 3.82 6.33 -8.93
CA ALA A 103 3.70 5.00 -8.35
C ALA A 103 4.81 4.11 -8.90
N ARG A 104 5.63 3.57 -8.00
CA ARG A 104 6.82 2.77 -8.29
C ARG A 104 6.61 1.35 -7.76
N LEU A 105 6.65 0.37 -8.64
CA LEU A 105 6.50 -1.06 -8.34
C LEU A 105 7.81 -1.79 -8.70
N VAL A 106 8.40 -2.44 -7.68
CA VAL A 106 9.68 -3.15 -7.75
C VAL A 106 9.49 -4.58 -7.26
N VAL A 107 10.16 -5.54 -7.91
CA VAL A 107 10.21 -6.94 -7.47
C VAL A 107 11.65 -7.45 -7.48
N PHE A 108 12.07 -8.11 -6.40
CA PHE A 108 13.32 -8.88 -6.33
C PHE A 108 13.03 -10.35 -6.09
N ALA A 109 13.67 -11.24 -6.84
CA ALA A 109 13.78 -12.66 -6.50
C ALA A 109 14.86 -12.81 -5.41
N LEU A 110 14.49 -13.38 -4.26
CA LEU A 110 15.35 -13.50 -3.08
C LEU A 110 16.04 -14.88 -3.02
N ASN A 111 17.33 -14.88 -2.69
CA ASN A 111 18.15 -16.08 -2.50
C ASN A 111 18.76 -16.07 -1.09
N GLY A 112 18.78 -17.23 -0.43
CA GLY A 112 19.10 -17.36 1.00
C GLY A 112 17.90 -17.88 1.79
N ASP A 113 18.05 -18.00 3.11
CA ASP A 113 16.96 -18.43 4.00
C ASP A 113 16.61 -17.39 5.06
N PHE A 114 15.31 -17.28 5.35
CA PHE A 114 14.75 -16.29 6.27
C PHE A 114 13.31 -16.66 6.67
N ASP A 115 12.95 -16.28 7.89
CA ASP A 115 11.55 -16.21 8.32
C ASP A 115 10.94 -14.88 7.82
N PRO A 116 9.98 -14.90 6.87
CA PRO A 116 9.34 -13.68 6.39
C PRO A 116 8.57 -12.95 7.48
N ALA A 117 8.15 -13.63 8.56
CA ALA A 117 7.47 -13.00 9.70
C ALA A 117 8.44 -12.24 10.63
N GLN A 118 9.76 -12.49 10.59
CA GLN A 118 10.75 -11.58 11.20
C GLN A 118 11.11 -10.45 10.25
N VAL A 119 11.43 -10.76 8.98
CA VAL A 119 11.82 -9.76 7.97
C VAL A 119 10.77 -8.66 7.85
N ILE A 120 9.49 -9.00 7.78
CA ILE A 120 8.44 -8.02 7.51
C ILE A 120 8.17 -7.03 8.65
N LYS A 121 8.59 -7.34 9.89
CA LYS A 121 8.53 -6.40 11.02
C LYS A 121 9.37 -5.14 10.77
N ARG A 122 10.42 -5.27 9.96
CA ARG A 122 11.32 -4.19 9.54
C ARG A 122 10.93 -3.54 8.21
N GLY A 123 9.87 -3.99 7.54
CA GLY A 123 9.43 -3.43 6.25
C GLY A 123 8.90 -1.99 6.31
N ASN A 124 8.96 -1.36 7.48
CA ASN A 124 8.65 0.06 7.68
C ASN A 124 9.85 0.83 8.28
N ASP A 125 11.02 0.21 8.48
CA ASP A 125 12.21 0.82 9.10
C ASP A 125 12.79 1.93 8.19
N ASP A 126 12.93 1.67 6.88
CA ASP A 126 13.43 2.62 5.88
C ASP A 126 12.64 3.94 5.86
N ALA A 127 11.30 3.87 5.98
CA ALA A 127 10.44 5.04 5.92
C ALA A 127 10.61 5.98 7.13
N GLN A 128 11.03 5.44 8.28
CA GLN A 128 11.29 6.20 9.50
C GLN A 128 12.61 6.98 9.43
N LEU A 129 13.47 6.72 8.44
CA LEU A 129 14.73 7.41 8.22
C LEU A 129 14.60 8.70 7.38
N PHE A 130 13.43 8.97 6.78
CA PHE A 130 13.21 10.17 5.97
C PHE A 130 13.13 11.46 6.81
N GLY A 131 13.58 12.58 6.21
CA GLY A 131 13.59 13.90 6.83
C GLY A 131 12.22 14.31 7.39
N ASN A 132 12.16 14.61 8.69
CA ASN A 132 10.93 14.97 9.40
C ASN A 132 9.73 14.05 9.09
N PHE A 133 9.95 12.73 9.03
CA PHE A 133 8.88 11.77 8.79
C PHE A 133 7.74 11.93 9.83
N LYS A 134 6.51 11.91 9.34
CA LYS A 134 5.28 11.90 10.14
C LYS A 134 4.37 10.78 9.62
N GLN A 135 4.26 9.71 10.40
CA GLN A 135 3.34 8.61 10.13
C GLN A 135 1.89 9.09 10.21
N LEU A 136 1.04 8.52 9.36
CA LEU A 136 -0.40 8.74 9.31
C LEU A 136 -1.17 7.42 9.52
N ASP A 137 -0.65 6.31 8.94
CA ASP A 137 -1.14 4.95 9.17
C ASP A 137 0.02 3.95 9.05
N ALA A 138 -0.11 2.77 9.66
CA ALA A 138 0.81 1.65 9.48
C ALA A 138 0.11 0.31 9.80
N SER A 139 0.45 -0.74 9.06
CA SER A 139 -0.12 -2.07 9.24
C SER A 139 0.88 -3.18 8.94
N LEU A 140 0.82 -4.28 9.71
CA LEU A 140 1.48 -5.55 9.42
C LEU A 140 0.47 -6.65 9.00
N ALA A 141 -0.72 -6.24 8.55
CA ALA A 141 -1.74 -7.18 8.09
C ALA A 141 -1.30 -7.86 6.77
N PRO A 142 -1.43 -9.19 6.64
CA PRO A 142 -1.10 -9.92 5.42
C PRO A 142 -1.80 -9.36 4.18
N TYR A 143 -1.10 -9.41 3.04
CA TYR A 143 -1.62 -8.97 1.75
C TYR A 143 -1.83 -10.19 0.85
N ASN A 144 -3.08 -10.45 0.46
CA ASN A 144 -3.48 -11.65 -0.29
C ASN A 144 -2.97 -12.98 0.31
N GLY A 145 -2.88 -13.05 1.64
CA GLY A 145 -2.36 -14.20 2.39
C GLY A 145 -0.85 -14.20 2.64
N PHE A 146 -0.08 -13.33 1.98
CA PHE A 146 1.37 -13.22 2.17
C PHE A 146 1.75 -12.24 3.30
N PRO A 147 2.86 -12.46 4.02
CA PRO A 147 3.40 -11.49 4.97
C PRO A 147 3.62 -10.13 4.29
N SER A 148 3.10 -9.06 4.90
CA SER A 148 3.17 -7.71 4.35
C SER A 148 3.29 -6.65 5.43
N SER A 149 4.01 -5.57 5.13
CA SER A 149 4.01 -4.32 5.89
C SER A 149 3.47 -3.20 5.02
N MET A 150 2.84 -2.22 5.64
CA MET A 150 2.40 -0.99 5.01
C MET A 150 2.67 0.17 5.97
N ILE A 151 3.08 1.31 5.41
CA ILE A 151 3.17 2.58 6.12
C ILE A 151 2.76 3.73 5.20
N GLN A 152 1.97 4.65 5.74
CA GLN A 152 1.58 5.90 5.11
C GLN A 152 2.05 7.07 5.96
N GLY A 153 2.52 8.14 5.33
CA GLY A 153 3.02 9.30 6.04
C GLY A 153 3.37 10.47 5.13
N SER A 154 4.14 11.40 5.69
CA SER A 154 4.76 12.50 4.94
C SER A 154 6.18 12.74 5.42
N TYR A 155 7.04 13.27 4.56
CA TYR A 155 8.44 13.61 4.83
C TYR A 155 8.89 14.79 3.96
N ASP A 156 10.03 15.39 4.31
CA ASP A 156 10.70 16.40 3.50
C ASP A 156 11.71 15.70 2.58
N SER A 157 11.67 15.97 1.28
CA SER A 157 12.74 15.56 0.37
C SER A 157 14.03 16.35 0.64
N ASP A 158 15.17 15.88 0.12
CA ASP A 158 16.45 16.59 0.21
C ASP A 158 16.41 17.98 -0.46
N GLU A 159 15.46 18.18 -1.39
CA GLU A 159 15.14 19.46 -2.05
C GLU A 159 14.20 20.36 -1.21
N GLY A 160 13.85 19.96 0.02
CA GLY A 160 12.94 20.69 0.91
C GLY A 160 11.45 20.62 0.54
N THR A 161 11.06 19.73 -0.38
CA THR A 161 9.65 19.57 -0.78
C THR A 161 8.94 18.61 0.17
N ARG A 162 7.80 19.03 0.76
CA ARG A 162 6.98 18.15 1.59
C ARG A 162 6.21 17.14 0.72
N LEU A 163 6.60 15.88 0.81
CA LEU A 163 5.97 14.76 0.12
C LEU A 163 5.03 13.99 1.05
N HIS A 164 3.95 13.45 0.48
CA HIS A 164 3.11 12.43 1.10
C HIS A 164 3.38 11.10 0.38
N SER A 165 3.49 10.01 1.14
CA SER A 165 3.81 8.70 0.58
C SER A 165 3.03 7.59 1.26
N TRP A 166 2.64 6.60 0.46
CA TRP A 166 2.11 5.31 0.89
C TRP A 166 3.06 4.23 0.37
N ASN A 167 3.51 3.34 1.24
CA ASN A 167 4.45 2.26 0.91
C ASN A 167 3.92 0.93 1.44
N ARG A 168 3.85 -0.08 0.58
CA ARG A 168 3.59 -1.47 0.98
C ARG A 168 4.69 -2.39 0.47
N ILE A 169 5.21 -3.21 1.38
CA ILE A 169 6.08 -4.34 1.07
C ILE A 169 5.31 -5.64 1.28
N VAL A 170 5.50 -6.62 0.40
CA VAL A 170 4.94 -7.97 0.48
C VAL A 170 6.08 -8.96 0.26
N LEU A 171 6.10 -10.05 1.02
CA LEU A 171 7.05 -11.16 0.86
C LEU A 171 6.34 -12.41 0.33
N PRO A 172 5.89 -12.43 -0.93
CA PRO A 172 5.19 -13.59 -1.47
C PRO A 172 6.14 -14.75 -1.75
N THR A 173 5.57 -15.96 -1.69
CA THR A 173 6.21 -17.18 -2.19
C THR A 173 5.43 -17.62 -3.42
N GLY A 174 6.13 -17.82 -4.54
CA GLY A 174 5.53 -18.28 -5.79
C GLY A 174 5.01 -19.71 -5.74
N SER A 175 4.28 -20.09 -6.78
CA SER A 175 3.72 -21.43 -6.92
C SER A 175 4.77 -22.56 -7.05
N PRO A 176 4.38 -23.82 -6.79
CA PRO A 176 5.22 -24.98 -7.11
C PRO A 176 5.56 -25.07 -8.62
N PRO A 177 6.67 -25.73 -9.00
CA PRO A 177 7.59 -26.47 -8.14
C PRO A 177 8.63 -25.59 -7.45
N GLY A 178 8.95 -24.42 -8.01
CA GLY A 178 10.09 -23.60 -7.57
C GLY A 178 9.91 -22.97 -6.19
N LYS A 179 8.69 -22.53 -5.85
CA LYS A 179 8.40 -21.81 -4.59
C LYS A 179 9.35 -20.63 -4.36
N GLN A 180 9.64 -19.87 -5.42
CA GLN A 180 10.59 -18.77 -5.34
C GLN A 180 10.07 -17.72 -4.35
N ARG A 181 10.92 -17.33 -3.37
CA ARG A 181 10.60 -16.23 -2.46
C ARG A 181 10.93 -14.91 -3.13
N TYR A 182 10.04 -13.93 -3.00
CA TYR A 182 10.22 -12.61 -3.57
C TYR A 182 10.07 -11.52 -2.51
N PHE A 183 10.63 -10.35 -2.82
CA PHE A 183 10.26 -9.08 -2.22
C PHE A 183 9.52 -8.26 -3.27
N VAL A 184 8.32 -7.79 -2.96
CA VAL A 184 7.53 -6.89 -3.80
C VAL A 184 7.31 -5.60 -3.02
N GLN A 185 7.63 -4.45 -3.63
CA GLN A 185 7.39 -3.13 -3.03
C GLN A 185 6.60 -2.24 -3.99
N LEU A 186 5.51 -1.67 -3.48
CA LEU A 186 4.76 -0.59 -4.13
C LEU A 186 4.89 0.67 -3.27
N THR A 187 5.52 1.70 -3.83
CA THR A 187 5.62 3.03 -3.23
C THR A 187 4.86 4.03 -4.11
N ILE A 188 3.91 4.76 -3.54
CA ILE A 188 3.16 5.82 -4.21
C ILE A 188 3.49 7.13 -3.49
N THR A 189 3.90 8.15 -4.24
CA THR A 189 4.36 9.43 -3.69
C THR A 189 3.67 10.60 -4.38
N SER A 190 3.34 11.65 -3.63
CA SER A 190 2.68 12.86 -4.11
C SER A 190 3.17 14.09 -3.34
N LEU A 191 2.87 15.30 -3.83
CA LEU A 191 3.05 16.51 -3.02
C LEU A 191 2.06 16.46 -1.85
N ALA A 192 2.50 16.73 -0.62
CA ALA A 192 1.62 16.62 0.56
C ALA A 192 0.43 17.59 0.51
N SER A 193 0.61 18.76 -0.10
CA SER A 193 -0.46 19.74 -0.37
C SER A 193 -1.51 19.28 -1.40
N GLN A 194 -1.22 18.22 -2.16
CA GLN A 194 -2.11 17.67 -3.19
C GLN A 194 -2.66 16.28 -2.84
N ALA A 195 -2.23 15.67 -1.73
CA ALA A 195 -2.57 14.29 -1.37
C ALA A 195 -4.09 14.02 -1.37
N ALA A 196 -4.89 14.92 -0.80
CA ALA A 196 -6.35 14.81 -0.80
C ALA A 196 -6.97 14.99 -2.20
N ALA A 197 -6.43 15.89 -3.03
CA ALA A 197 -6.93 16.17 -4.37
C ALA A 197 -6.61 15.05 -5.39
N GLN A 198 -5.53 14.31 -5.17
CA GLN A 198 -5.13 13.17 -6.00
C GLN A 198 -5.56 11.81 -5.40
N ALA A 199 -6.29 11.82 -4.27
CA ALA A 199 -6.60 10.62 -3.50
C ALA A 199 -7.34 9.55 -4.32
N SER A 200 -8.26 9.93 -5.21
CA SER A 200 -9.02 8.99 -6.03
C SER A 200 -8.13 8.09 -6.90
N ASP A 201 -7.11 8.67 -7.55
CA ASP A 201 -6.18 7.92 -8.41
C ASP A 201 -5.26 7.02 -7.58
N VAL A 202 -4.81 7.53 -6.43
CA VAL A 202 -3.98 6.77 -5.48
C VAL A 202 -4.75 5.57 -4.93
N ASP A 203 -6.02 5.76 -4.54
CA ASP A 203 -6.92 4.70 -4.10
C ASP A 203 -7.16 3.66 -5.20
N MET A 204 -7.28 4.06 -6.47
CA MET A 204 -7.37 3.12 -7.59
C MET A 204 -6.12 2.23 -7.68
N ILE A 205 -4.92 2.80 -7.53
CA ILE A 205 -3.66 2.03 -7.56
C ILE A 205 -3.55 1.11 -6.34
N ILE A 206 -3.88 1.59 -5.14
CA ILE A 206 -3.83 0.80 -3.90
C ILE A 206 -4.83 -0.38 -3.93
N ARG A 207 -6.06 -0.15 -4.40
CA ARG A 207 -7.12 -1.16 -4.47
C ARG A 207 -6.92 -2.15 -5.61
N GLY A 208 -6.28 -1.73 -6.71
CA GLY A 208 -5.98 -2.58 -7.86
C GLY A 208 -4.59 -3.23 -7.83
N PHE A 209 -3.78 -3.00 -6.79
CA PHE A 209 -2.49 -3.67 -6.63
C PHE A 209 -2.71 -5.18 -6.48
N VAL A 210 -2.02 -5.98 -7.31
CA VAL A 210 -2.09 -7.43 -7.27
C VAL A 210 -0.73 -7.97 -6.82
N VAL A 211 -0.78 -8.88 -5.85
CA VAL A 211 0.27 -9.87 -5.58
C VAL A 211 -0.45 -11.19 -5.34
N ALA A 212 -0.30 -12.17 -6.24
CA ALA A 212 -1.01 -13.44 -6.18
C ALA A 212 -0.15 -14.59 -6.73
N ALA A 213 -0.35 -15.80 -6.20
CA ALA A 213 0.15 -17.03 -6.79
C ALA A 213 -0.51 -17.31 -8.15
N LYS A 214 0.17 -18.07 -9.02
CA LYS A 214 -0.35 -18.55 -10.33
C LYS A 214 -0.79 -20.01 -10.28
#